data_AF-A0A023W7V4-F1
#
_entry.id   AF-A0A023W7V4-F1
#
_cell.length_a   1.000
_cell.length_b   1.000
_cell.length_c   1.000
_cell.angle_alpha   90.00
_cell.angle_beta   90.00
_cell.angle_gamma   90.00
#
_symmetry.space_group_name_H-M   'P 1'
#
loop_
_entity.id
_entity.type
_entity.pdbx_description
1 polymer ?
#
loop_
_entity_poly.entity_id
_entity_poly.type
_entity_poly.pdbx_seq_one_letter_code
_entity_poly.pdbx_strand_id
1 'polypeptide(L)' 'QKHEEAGEVPVAFVVKSSEISEQEIKEFVAKQVIFYKKIHRVYFVDAIPKSPSG' A
#
# COMPACT_ATOMS: atom_id res chain seq x y z
N GLN A 1 20.98 15.23 -9.89
CA GLN A 1 20.39 14.22 -10.80
C GLN A 1 19.32 13.48 -10.03
N LYS A 2 18.05 13.69 -10.37
CA LYS A 2 16.95 12.93 -9.78
C LYS A 2 16.91 11.63 -10.58
N HIS A 3 17.46 10.55 -10.04
CA HIS A 3 17.18 9.24 -10.60
C HIS A 3 15.67 9.06 -10.52
N GLU A 4 14.98 9.11 -11.65
CA GLU A 4 13.70 8.41 -11.77
C GLU A 4 14.01 6.96 -11.45
N GLU A 5 13.54 6.49 -10.30
CA GLU A 5 13.61 5.08 -9.95
C GLU A 5 12.81 4.33 -11.02
N ALA A 6 13.51 3.77 -12.01
CA ALA A 6 12.93 2.88 -13.00
C ALA A 6 12.50 1.60 -12.26
N GLY A 7 11.30 1.61 -11.69
CA GLY A 7 10.76 0.52 -10.90
C GLY A 7 9.32 0.76 -10.48
N GLU A 8 8.54 -0.32 -10.36
CA GLU A 8 7.21 -0.28 -9.76
C GLU A 8 7.32 0.11 -8.29
N VAL A 9 6.48 1.05 -7.85
CA VAL A 9 6.44 1.51 -6.45
C VAL A 9 5.29 0.78 -5.72
N PRO A 10 5.55 0.02 -4.63
CA PRO A 10 4.51 -0.68 -3.91
C PRO A 10 3.47 0.27 -3.30
N VAL A 11 2.19 0.00 -3.59
CA VAL A 11 1.03 0.68 -3.00
C VAL A 11 0.05 -0.34 -2.43
N ALA A 12 -0.78 0.07 -1.48
CA ALA A 12 -1.81 -0.78 -0.90
C ALA A 12 -3.20 -0.19 -1.11
N PHE A 13 -4.17 -1.06 -1.39
CA PHE A 13 -5.60 -0.75 -1.36
C PHE A 13 -6.21 -1.45 -0.15
N VAL A 14 -6.89 -0.71 0.71
CA VAL A 14 -7.37 -1.20 2.01
C VAL A 14 -8.83 -0.85 2.19
N VAL A 15 -9.65 -1.87 2.46
CA VAL A 15 -11.01 -1.69 2.99
C VAL A 15 -10.90 -1.68 4.50
N LYS A 16 -11.34 -0.59 5.16
CA LYS A 16 -11.25 -0.43 6.61
C LYS A 16 -12.43 -1.12 7.30
N SER A 17 -12.15 -1.86 8.37
CA SER A 17 -13.17 -2.33 9.34
C SER A 17 -13.29 -1.43 10.57
N SER A 18 -12.31 -0.54 10.78
CA SER A 18 -12.25 0.43 11.87
C SER A 18 -11.39 1.63 11.46
N GLU A 19 -11.37 2.68 12.26
CA GLU A 19 -10.43 3.78 12.03
C GLU A 19 -8.98 3.32 12.19
N ILE A 20 -8.18 3.62 11.17
CA ILE A 20 -6.74 3.36 11.10
C ILE A 20 -6.12 4.35 10.11
N SER A 21 -4.92 4.85 10.44
CA SER A 21 -4.20 5.79 9.59
C SER A 21 -3.30 5.08 8.57
N GLU A 22 -2.97 5.80 7.49
CA GLU A 22 -1.98 5.35 6.51
C GLU A 22 -0.60 5.10 7.16
N GLN A 23 -0.22 5.90 8.15
CA GLN A 23 1.06 5.78 8.84
C GLN A 23 1.15 4.48 9.63
N GLU A 24 0.11 4.13 10.40
CA GLU A 24 0.06 2.88 11.17
C GLU A 24 0.21 1.65 10.26
N ILE A 25 -0.44 1.65 9.09
CA ILE A 25 -0.34 0.57 8.10
C ILE A 25 1.09 0.47 7.56
N LYS A 26 1.69 1.61 7.18
CA LYS A 26 3.07 1.64 6.67
C LYS A 26 4.06 1.15 7.71
N GLU A 27 3.94 1.57 8.96
CA GLU A 27 4.80 1.14 10.06
C GLU A 27 4.66 -0.34 10.37
N PHE A 28 3.43 -0.86 10.36
CA PHE A 28 3.18 -2.28 10.54
C PHE A 28 3.87 -3.12 9.46
N VAL A 29 3.68 -2.76 8.18
CA VAL A 29 4.27 -3.50 7.06
C VAL A 29 5.79 -3.34 7.02
N ALA A 30 6.32 -2.15 7.31
CA ALA A 30 7.76 -1.87 7.31
C ALA A 30 8.56 -2.72 8.32
N LYS A 31 7.92 -3.26 9.36
CA LYS A 31 8.53 -4.22 10.31
C LYS A 31 8.64 -5.63 9.74
N GLN A 32 7.86 -5.96 8.71
CA GLN A 32 7.77 -7.29 8.11
C GLN A 32 8.52 -7.41 6.79
N VAL A 33 8.91 -6.28 6.18
CA VAL A 33 9.54 -6.26 4.86
C VAL A 33 10.80 -5.41 4.83
N ILE A 34 11.70 -5.76 3.92
CA ILE A 34 12.91 -4.99 3.61
C ILE A 34 12.59 -3.68 2.87
N PHE A 35 13.56 -2.75 2.85
CA PHE A 35 13.33 -1.33 2.50
C PHE A 35 12.63 -1.09 1.16
N TYR A 36 13.00 -1.80 0.09
CA TYR A 36 12.44 -1.59 -1.24
C TYR A 36 11.04 -2.21 -1.43
N LYS A 37 10.55 -3.00 -0.46
CA LYS A 37 9.19 -3.56 -0.47
C LYS A 37 8.20 -2.76 0.39
N LYS A 38 8.66 -1.67 1.01
CA LYS A 38 7.81 -0.84 1.87
C LYS A 38 6.72 -0.16 1.04
N ILE A 39 5.53 -0.08 1.62
CA ILE A 39 4.38 0.60 0.99
C ILE A 39 4.64 2.10 0.99
N HIS A 40 4.50 2.72 -0.18
CA HIS A 40 4.69 4.16 -0.35
C HIS A 40 3.39 4.94 -0.20
N ARG A 41 2.26 4.32 -0.54
CA ARG A 41 0.93 4.93 -0.46
C ARG A 41 -0.15 3.92 -0.12
N VAL A 42 -1.10 4.34 0.71
CA VAL A 42 -2.31 3.57 1.02
C VAL A 42 -3.51 4.28 0.42
N TYR A 43 -4.36 3.56 -0.30
CA TYR A 43 -5.65 4.00 -0.78
C TYR A 43 -6.73 3.30 0.03
N PHE A 44 -7.52 4.07 0.77
CA PHE A 44 -8.71 3.55 1.42
C PHE A 44 -9.85 3.50 0.40
N VAL A 45 -10.49 2.34 0.29
CA VAL A 45 -11.58 2.08 -0.64
C VAL A 45 -12.74 1.40 0.08
N ASP A 46 -13.97 1.66 -0.37
CA ASP A 46 -15.16 1.06 0.25
C ASP A 46 -15.27 -0.45 -0.05
N ALA A 47 -14.74 -0.87 -1.20
CA ALA A 47 -14.67 -2.27 -1.62
C ALA A 47 -13.50 -2.49 -2.59
N ILE A 48 -12.98 -3.72 -2.63
CA ILE A 48 -12.01 -4.14 -3.65
C ILE A 48 -12.79 -4.45 -4.94
N PRO A 49 -12.48 -3.78 -6.08
CA PRO A 49 -13.13 -4.07 -7.34
C PRO A 49 -12.76 -5.49 -7.78
N LYS A 50 -13.78 -6.28 -8.09
CA LYS A 50 -13.61 -7.65 -8.59
C LYS A 50 -13.70 -7.67 -10.11
N SER A 51 -12.92 -8.55 -10.72
CA SER A 51 -13.07 -8.82 -12.15
C SER A 51 -14.38 -9.58 -12.39
N PRO A 52 -14.96 -9.54 -13.61
CA PRO A 52 -16.13 -10.36 -13.94
C PRO A 52 -15.91 -11.87 -13.74
N SER A 53 -14.66 -12.32 -13.83
CA SER A 53 -14.24 -13.70 -13.58
C SER A 53 -14.07 -14.06 -12.09
N GLY A 54 -14.30 -13.10 -11.18
CA GLY A 54 -14.02 -13.24 -9.74
C GLY A 54 -12.74 -12.54 -9.34
#